data_AF-A0A927RHV4-F1
#
_entry.id   AF-A0A927RHV4-F1
#
_cell.length_a   1.000
_cell.length_b   1.000
_cell.length_c   1.000
_cell.angle_alpha   90.00
_cell.angle_beta   90.00
_cell.angle_gamma   90.00
#
_symmetry.space_group_name_H-M   'P 1'
#
loop_
_entity.id
_entity.type
_entity.pdbx_description
1 polymer ?
#
loop_
_entity_poly.entity_id
_entity_poly.type
_entity_poly.pdbx_seq_one_letter_code
_entity_poly.pdbx_strand_id
1 'polypeptide(L)'
;MNASTRLEPPKSRAVRPTLTGGIGWLGLLLGVLLIAAGVAPWWLFGDSARTQLGVDRGAPVAIPVDLPVGYDIADSFGYGTNAKGRPDKSLISVEAAEDAAADTSRQVHICVDDAANNDHPCGPGIAGNLVRVVDGRRIVISLPDDSTATRADWQSVQFTTHVDDVAWLD
;
A
#
# COMPACT_ATOMS: atom_id res chain seq x y z
N MET A 1 11.13 17.94 66.82
CA MET A 1 12.48 17.34 66.76
C MET A 1 12.57 16.51 65.49
N ASN A 2 13.65 16.72 64.74
CA ASN A 2 13.87 16.38 63.34
C ASN A 2 14.26 14.91 63.10
N ALA A 3 13.91 14.36 61.94
CA ALA A 3 14.80 13.50 61.16
C ALA A 3 14.32 13.51 59.69
N SER A 4 14.94 14.37 58.88
CA SER A 4 14.74 14.43 57.43
C SER A 4 15.86 13.63 56.78
N THR A 5 15.53 12.46 56.21
CA THR A 5 16.51 11.54 55.61
C THR A 5 16.75 11.95 54.15
N ARG A 6 17.94 12.51 53.88
CA ARG A 6 18.38 12.97 52.57
C ARG A 6 18.92 11.79 51.76
N LEU A 7 18.27 11.44 50.65
CA LEU A 7 18.76 10.46 49.67
C LEU A 7 19.77 11.13 48.72
N GLU A 8 20.97 10.58 48.62
CA GLU A 8 22.00 10.99 47.67
C GLU A 8 21.72 10.43 46.26
N PRO A 9 21.97 11.20 45.18
CA PRO A 9 21.87 10.69 43.81
C PRO A 9 23.10 9.85 43.41
N PRO A 10 22.93 8.83 42.55
CA PRO A 10 24.02 7.95 42.12
C PRO A 10 25.02 8.64 41.18
N LYS A 11 26.29 8.30 41.41
CA LYS A 11 27.50 8.76 40.70
C LYS A 11 27.52 8.30 39.24
N SER A 12 27.51 9.25 38.31
CA SER A 12 27.61 9.03 36.87
C SER A 12 28.99 8.49 36.48
N ARG A 13 29.04 7.32 35.80
CA ARG A 13 30.25 6.80 35.16
C ARG A 13 30.34 7.39 33.75
N ALA A 14 31.39 8.16 33.50
CA ALA A 14 31.77 8.63 32.18
C ALA A 14 32.20 7.44 31.30
N VAL A 15 31.44 7.18 30.23
CA VAL A 15 31.80 6.22 29.19
C VAL A 15 32.67 6.96 28.17
N ARG A 16 33.89 6.48 27.94
CA ARG A 16 34.80 7.00 26.92
C ARG A 16 34.31 6.57 25.53
N PRO A 17 34.31 7.44 24.51
CA PRO A 17 34.02 7.05 23.14
C PRO A 17 35.23 6.35 22.52
N THR A 18 35.04 5.10 22.10
CA THR A 18 36.01 4.34 21.31
C THR A 18 35.78 4.65 19.82
N LEU A 19 36.73 5.38 19.21
CA LEU A 19 36.86 5.51 17.75
C LEU A 19 37.17 4.13 17.14
N THR A 20 36.29 3.63 16.26
CA THR A 20 36.63 2.50 15.36
C THR A 20 35.86 2.61 14.04
N GLY A 21 36.60 2.71 12.92
CA GLY A 21 36.21 2.41 11.53
C GLY A 21 35.14 3.34 10.91
N GLY A 22 35.38 4.17 9.89
CA GLY A 22 36.28 3.99 8.75
C GLY A 22 35.72 2.90 7.84
N ILE A 23 35.13 3.28 6.70
CA ILE A 23 34.40 2.47 5.68
C ILE A 23 32.88 2.46 5.91
N GLY A 24 32.18 3.40 5.27
CA GLY A 24 30.70 3.47 5.29
C GLY A 24 30.11 4.70 4.60
N TRP A 25 30.92 5.72 4.30
CA TRP A 25 30.42 6.99 3.75
C TRP A 25 30.29 7.03 2.22
N LEU A 26 31.03 6.20 1.47
CA LEU A 26 30.95 6.19 0.01
C LEU A 26 29.67 5.52 -0.55
N GLY A 27 29.08 4.57 0.18
CA GLY A 27 27.77 4.00 -0.19
C GLY A 27 26.60 4.97 0.06
N LEU A 28 26.74 5.82 1.08
CA LEU A 28 25.70 6.78 1.47
C LEU A 28 25.61 7.97 0.50
N LEU A 29 26.74 8.36 -0.12
CA LEU A 29 26.74 9.43 -1.12
C LEU A 29 26.15 9.00 -2.47
N LEU A 30 26.31 7.73 -2.89
CA LEU A 30 25.67 7.26 -4.12
C LEU A 30 24.14 7.10 -3.96
N GLY A 31 23.68 6.62 -2.80
CA GLY A 31 22.25 6.49 -2.50
C GLY A 31 21.51 7.84 -2.44
N VAL A 32 22.15 8.89 -1.90
CA VAL A 32 21.56 10.23 -1.84
C VAL A 32 21.57 10.94 -3.20
N LEU A 33 22.55 10.67 -4.07
CA LEU A 33 22.61 11.29 -5.39
C LEU A 33 21.50 10.78 -6.34
N LEU A 34 21.06 9.53 -6.20
CA LEU A 34 19.96 8.97 -7.00
C LEU A 34 18.59 9.55 -6.62
N ILE A 35 18.36 9.80 -5.32
CA ILE A 35 17.12 10.44 -4.83
C ILE A 35 17.01 11.89 -5.35
N ALA A 36 18.14 12.61 -5.47
CA ALA A 36 18.17 13.97 -6.01
C ALA A 36 17.92 14.06 -7.54
N ALA A 37 18.03 12.94 -8.27
CA ALA A 37 17.79 12.87 -9.71
C ALA A 37 16.33 12.52 -10.07
N GLY A 38 15.44 12.41 -9.09
CA GLY A 38 14.04 12.00 -9.32
C GLY A 38 13.89 10.53 -9.72
N VAL A 39 14.98 9.76 -9.70
CA VAL A 39 14.96 8.31 -9.94
C VAL A 39 14.75 7.64 -8.60
N ALA A 40 13.53 7.75 -8.06
CA ALA A 40 13.11 6.85 -7.00
C ALA A 40 13.24 5.44 -7.58
N PRO A 41 14.03 4.56 -6.93
CA PRO A 41 14.16 3.22 -7.44
C PRO A 41 12.80 2.51 -7.43
N TRP A 42 12.35 2.11 -8.61
CA TRP A 42 11.12 1.34 -8.85
C TRP A 42 10.92 0.18 -7.85
N TRP A 43 12.01 -0.53 -7.49
CA TRP A 43 11.99 -1.59 -6.46
C TRP A 43 11.59 -1.17 -5.04
N LEU A 44 11.65 0.12 -4.68
CA LEU A 44 11.14 0.59 -3.38
C LEU A 44 9.61 0.64 -3.34
N PHE A 45 8.95 0.72 -4.49
CA PHE A 45 7.49 0.73 -4.57
C PHE A 45 6.91 -0.67 -4.33
N GLY A 46 7.54 -1.73 -4.83
CA GLY A 46 7.08 -3.12 -4.59
C GLY A 46 7.04 -3.53 -3.11
N ASP A 47 8.15 -3.35 -2.39
CA ASP A 47 8.23 -3.66 -0.95
C ASP A 47 7.27 -2.77 -0.12
N SER A 48 7.12 -1.51 -0.53
CA SER A 48 6.20 -0.58 0.11
C SER A 48 4.75 -0.97 -0.14
N ALA A 49 4.39 -1.38 -1.35
CA ALA A 49 3.04 -1.80 -1.72
C ALA A 49 2.64 -3.08 -0.99
N ARG A 50 3.50 -4.10 -0.91
CA ARG A 50 3.24 -5.33 -0.13
C ARG A 50 2.96 -5.03 1.33
N THR A 51 3.75 -4.14 1.93
CA THR A 51 3.58 -3.70 3.31
C THR A 51 2.28 -2.91 3.50
N GLN A 52 1.99 -1.98 2.59
CA GLN A 52 0.79 -1.12 2.65
C GLN A 52 -0.51 -1.88 2.34
N LEU A 53 -0.45 -2.94 1.54
CA LEU A 53 -1.57 -3.85 1.30
C LEU A 53 -1.73 -4.88 2.42
N GLY A 54 -0.77 -4.98 3.35
CA GLY A 54 -0.81 -5.93 4.45
C GLY A 54 -0.63 -7.39 4.03
N VAL A 55 0.03 -7.64 2.89
CA VAL A 55 0.30 -8.98 2.34
C VAL A 55 0.99 -9.84 3.39
N ASP A 56 2.06 -9.32 4.00
CA ASP A 56 2.84 -10.05 5.02
C ASP A 56 2.07 -10.27 6.33
N ARG A 57 0.93 -9.60 6.49
CA ARG A 57 0.01 -9.74 7.63
C ARG A 57 -1.20 -10.62 7.30
N GLY A 58 -1.25 -11.20 6.11
CA GLY A 58 -2.31 -12.10 5.65
C GLY A 58 -3.57 -11.40 5.15
N ALA A 59 -3.47 -10.14 4.71
CA ALA A 59 -4.59 -9.48 4.06
C ALA A 59 -5.03 -10.24 2.80
N PRO A 60 -6.34 -10.31 2.50
CA PRO A 60 -6.80 -10.78 1.21
C PRO A 60 -6.39 -9.76 0.15
N VAL A 61 -5.71 -10.22 -0.90
CA VAL A 61 -5.18 -9.38 -1.96
C VAL A 61 -5.52 -9.99 -3.31
N ALA A 62 -5.96 -9.13 -4.23
CA ALA A 62 -6.16 -9.44 -5.64
C ALA A 62 -5.90 -8.14 -6.43
N ILE A 63 -4.85 -8.14 -7.23
CA ILE A 63 -4.30 -6.94 -7.86
C ILE A 63 -4.48 -7.05 -9.36
N PRO A 64 -4.84 -5.96 -10.08
CA PRO A 64 -4.92 -6.00 -11.53
C PRO A 64 -3.54 -6.30 -12.13
N VAL A 65 -3.46 -7.27 -13.03
CA VAL A 65 -2.22 -7.62 -13.74
C VAL A 65 -1.78 -6.46 -14.63
N ASP A 66 -2.74 -5.91 -15.37
CA ASP A 66 -2.60 -4.73 -16.22
C ASP A 66 -3.72 -3.73 -15.91
N LEU A 67 -3.44 -2.44 -16.08
CA LEU A 67 -4.44 -1.39 -16.00
C LEU A 67 -5.05 -1.10 -17.39
N PRO A 68 -6.34 -0.72 -17.45
CA PRO A 68 -6.91 -0.17 -18.67
C PRO A 68 -6.14 1.06 -19.16
N VAL A 69 -6.12 1.27 -20.48
CA VAL A 69 -5.47 2.43 -21.08
C VAL A 69 -6.05 3.73 -20.50
N GLY A 70 -5.18 4.66 -20.13
CA GLY A 70 -5.56 5.96 -19.55
C GLY A 70 -5.70 5.94 -18.03
N TYR A 71 -5.33 4.84 -17.37
CA TYR A 71 -5.22 4.74 -15.92
C TYR A 71 -3.78 4.48 -15.49
N ASP A 72 -3.43 4.99 -14.32
CA ASP A 72 -2.18 4.72 -13.61
C ASP A 72 -2.48 4.40 -12.14
N ILE A 73 -1.56 3.72 -11.47
CA ILE A 73 -1.70 3.40 -10.06
C ILE A 73 -1.53 4.68 -9.25
N ALA A 74 -2.49 4.97 -8.37
CA ALA A 74 -2.31 6.05 -7.42
C ALA A 74 -1.31 5.62 -6.36
N ASP A 75 -0.53 6.56 -5.82
CA ASP A 75 0.43 6.38 -4.72
C ASP A 75 -0.18 5.90 -3.38
N SER A 76 -1.43 5.41 -3.37
CA SER A 76 -2.16 5.01 -2.17
C SER A 76 -2.65 3.57 -2.21
N PHE A 77 -2.05 2.76 -1.33
CA PHE A 77 -2.52 1.44 -0.97
C PHE A 77 -2.92 1.41 0.51
N GLY A 78 -3.74 0.45 0.89
CA GLY A 78 -4.10 0.26 2.29
C GLY A 78 -4.68 -1.11 2.57
N TYR A 79 -4.88 -1.41 3.85
CA TYR A 79 -5.68 -2.54 4.30
C TYR A 79 -6.60 -2.14 5.45
N GLY A 80 -7.76 -2.78 5.49
CA GLY A 80 -8.68 -2.72 6.62
C GLY A 80 -8.35 -3.82 7.63
N THR A 81 -8.76 -3.62 8.89
CA THR A 81 -8.68 -4.68 9.91
C THR A 81 -10.04 -4.93 10.54
N ASN A 82 -10.31 -6.18 10.88
CA ASN A 82 -11.50 -6.57 11.63
C ASN A 82 -11.39 -6.19 13.11
N ALA A 83 -12.44 -6.48 13.89
CA ALA A 83 -12.49 -6.23 15.33
C ALA A 83 -11.36 -6.89 16.16
N LYS A 84 -10.63 -7.87 15.59
CA LYS A 84 -9.50 -8.54 16.23
C LYS A 84 -8.15 -7.93 15.82
N GLY A 85 -8.15 -6.83 15.09
CA GLY A 85 -6.95 -6.18 14.57
C GLY A 85 -6.23 -6.98 13.47
N ARG A 86 -6.90 -7.97 12.87
CA ARG A 86 -6.33 -8.75 11.75
C ARG A 86 -6.75 -8.12 10.43
N PRO A 87 -5.85 -8.02 9.45
CA PRO A 87 -6.24 -7.57 8.13
C PRO A 87 -7.35 -8.45 7.55
N ASP A 88 -8.38 -7.81 7.02
CA ASP A 88 -9.52 -8.49 6.42
C ASP A 88 -9.94 -7.92 5.07
N LYS A 89 -9.26 -6.84 4.62
CA LYS A 89 -9.45 -6.20 3.31
C LYS A 89 -8.16 -5.57 2.83
N SER A 90 -7.98 -5.46 1.52
CA SER A 90 -7.02 -4.54 0.91
C SER A 90 -7.74 -3.47 0.09
N LEU A 91 -7.12 -2.30 -0.05
CA LEU A 91 -7.60 -1.17 -0.84
C LEU A 91 -6.51 -0.69 -1.78
N ILE A 92 -6.88 -0.47 -3.04
CA ILE A 92 -6.03 0.07 -4.09
C ILE A 92 -6.80 1.22 -4.72
N SER A 93 -6.14 2.36 -4.89
CA SER A 93 -6.68 3.45 -5.70
C SER A 93 -5.92 3.52 -7.02
N VAL A 94 -6.66 3.74 -8.10
CA VAL A 94 -6.14 3.90 -9.45
C VAL A 94 -6.66 5.23 -9.97
N GLU A 95 -5.80 6.05 -10.54
CA GLU A 95 -6.14 7.37 -11.04
C GLU A 95 -6.03 7.43 -12.56
N ALA A 96 -6.62 8.46 -13.17
CA ALA A 96 -6.40 8.68 -14.60
C ALA A 96 -4.95 9.12 -14.81
N ALA A 97 -4.29 8.52 -15.79
CA ALA A 97 -2.92 8.90 -16.17
C ALA A 97 -2.86 10.40 -16.52
N GLU A 98 -1.74 11.07 -16.25
CA GLU A 98 -1.58 12.52 -16.46
C GLU A 98 -1.92 12.93 -17.91
N ASP A 99 -1.52 12.11 -18.89
CA ASP A 99 -1.78 12.31 -20.31
C ASP A 99 -3.27 12.16 -20.69
N ALA A 100 -4.05 11.54 -19.80
CA ALA A 100 -5.49 11.31 -19.94
C ALA A 100 -6.33 12.29 -19.10
N ALA A 101 -5.73 13.10 -18.21
CA ALA A 101 -6.45 13.83 -17.17
C ALA A 101 -6.40 15.36 -17.33
N ALA A 102 -7.53 15.95 -17.69
CA ALA A 102 -7.90 17.29 -17.21
C ALA A 102 -8.72 17.22 -15.89
N ASP A 103 -9.01 16.02 -15.39
CA ASP A 103 -9.97 15.81 -14.31
C ASP A 103 -9.56 14.66 -13.40
N THR A 104 -9.01 15.01 -12.24
CA THR A 104 -8.61 14.07 -11.16
C THR A 104 -9.82 13.41 -10.48
N SER A 105 -11.06 13.74 -10.87
CA SER A 105 -12.27 13.08 -10.33
C SER A 105 -12.47 11.64 -10.85
N ARG A 106 -11.62 11.17 -11.78
CA ARG A 106 -11.68 9.82 -12.38
C ARG A 106 -10.95 8.74 -11.59
N GLN A 107 -11.03 8.79 -10.27
CA GLN A 107 -10.40 7.77 -9.42
C GLN A 107 -11.26 6.50 -9.38
N VAL A 108 -10.61 5.36 -9.59
CA VAL A 108 -11.18 4.02 -9.42
C VAL A 108 -10.67 3.45 -8.11
N HIS A 109 -11.56 2.94 -7.28
CA HIS A 109 -11.20 2.29 -6.02
C HIS A 109 -11.48 0.80 -6.11
N ILE A 110 -10.47 0.00 -5.76
CA ILE A 110 -10.58 -1.45 -5.71
C ILE A 110 -10.49 -1.86 -4.25
N CYS A 111 -11.56 -2.47 -3.74
CA CYS A 111 -11.58 -3.13 -2.44
C CYS A 111 -11.55 -4.64 -2.66
N VAL A 112 -10.66 -5.32 -1.96
CA VAL A 112 -10.58 -6.78 -1.98
C VAL A 112 -10.81 -7.31 -0.59
N ASP A 113 -11.60 -8.37 -0.48
CA ASP A 113 -11.77 -9.14 0.74
C ASP A 113 -11.87 -10.64 0.44
N ASP A 114 -12.01 -11.45 1.49
CA ASP A 114 -12.35 -12.85 1.34
C ASP A 114 -13.84 -12.99 0.94
N ALA A 115 -14.13 -13.74 -0.12
CA ALA A 115 -15.50 -13.92 -0.59
C ALA A 115 -16.39 -14.64 0.44
N ALA A 116 -15.80 -15.42 1.36
CA ALA A 116 -16.49 -16.04 2.47
C ALA A 116 -16.67 -15.12 3.68
N ASN A 117 -15.99 -13.96 3.72
CA ASN A 117 -16.14 -12.99 4.81
C ASN A 117 -17.48 -12.25 4.69
N ASN A 118 -18.33 -12.44 5.70
CA ASN A 118 -19.63 -11.77 5.83
C ASN A 118 -19.66 -10.73 6.95
N ASP A 119 -18.61 -10.63 7.78
CA ASP A 119 -18.60 -9.74 8.94
C ASP A 119 -18.36 -8.30 8.51
N HIS A 120 -17.41 -8.11 7.58
CA HIS A 120 -17.08 -6.82 7.00
C HIS A 120 -16.83 -7.02 5.51
N PRO A 121 -17.86 -7.19 4.66
CA PRO A 121 -17.64 -7.26 3.23
C PRO A 121 -17.14 -5.89 2.72
N CYS A 122 -16.29 -5.87 1.68
CA CYS A 122 -16.18 -4.75 0.76
C CYS A 122 -17.61 -4.40 0.36
N GLY A 123 -18.02 -3.17 0.69
CA GLY A 123 -19.43 -2.81 0.77
C GLY A 123 -20.20 -3.14 -0.52
N PRO A 124 -21.47 -3.54 -0.42
CA PRO A 124 -22.29 -3.73 -1.61
C PRO A 124 -22.51 -2.38 -2.27
N GLY A 125 -22.02 -2.27 -3.50
CA GLY A 125 -22.45 -1.34 -4.55
C GLY A 125 -23.19 -0.09 -4.11
N ILE A 126 -22.47 1.03 -4.07
CA ILE A 126 -23.04 2.22 -4.69
C ILE A 126 -23.37 1.81 -6.14
N ALA A 127 -24.55 2.18 -6.66
CA ALA A 127 -24.86 1.95 -8.06
C ALA A 127 -23.67 2.45 -8.91
N GLY A 128 -23.06 1.56 -9.68
CA GLY A 128 -21.78 1.85 -10.31
C GLY A 128 -20.75 0.72 -10.20
N ASN A 129 -20.75 -0.02 -9.08
CA ASN A 129 -19.65 -0.94 -8.77
C ASN A 129 -19.67 -2.24 -9.59
N LEU A 130 -18.48 -2.69 -9.98
CA LEU A 130 -18.24 -4.03 -10.52
C LEU A 130 -17.81 -4.97 -9.42
N VAL A 131 -18.42 -6.16 -9.35
CA VAL A 131 -18.08 -7.18 -8.35
C VAL A 131 -17.62 -8.45 -9.06
N ARG A 132 -16.47 -8.97 -8.65
CA ARG A 132 -15.87 -10.20 -9.20
C ARG A 132 -15.38 -11.10 -8.07
N VAL A 133 -15.22 -12.38 -8.37
CA VAL A 133 -14.57 -13.34 -7.48
C VAL A 133 -13.43 -14.01 -8.22
N VAL A 134 -12.23 -13.97 -7.64
CA VAL A 134 -10.99 -14.56 -8.19
C VAL A 134 -10.29 -15.27 -7.04
N ASP A 135 -10.04 -16.57 -7.18
CA ASP A 135 -9.35 -17.41 -6.17
C ASP A 135 -9.91 -17.27 -4.74
N GLY A 136 -11.23 -17.19 -4.60
CA GLY A 136 -11.89 -17.00 -3.30
C GLY A 136 -11.79 -15.58 -2.73
N ARG A 137 -11.21 -14.63 -3.47
CA ARG A 137 -11.23 -13.19 -3.14
C ARG A 137 -12.37 -12.52 -3.86
N ARG A 138 -13.16 -11.72 -3.14
CA ARG A 138 -14.16 -10.84 -3.75
C ARG A 138 -13.50 -9.49 -4.00
N ILE A 139 -13.67 -9.00 -5.22
CA ILE A 139 -13.10 -7.75 -5.71
C ILE A 139 -14.28 -6.83 -6.01
N VAL A 140 -14.30 -5.67 -5.37
CA VAL A 140 -15.30 -4.62 -5.59
C VAL A 140 -14.59 -3.42 -6.18
N ILE A 141 -14.90 -3.09 -7.44
CA ILE A 141 -14.33 -1.98 -8.19
C ILE A 141 -15.39 -0.87 -8.22
N SER A 142 -15.12 0.24 -7.54
CA SER A 142 -15.94 1.44 -7.59
C SER A 142 -15.44 2.33 -8.71
N LEU A 143 -16.29 2.55 -9.72
CA LEU A 143 -15.98 3.39 -10.88
C LEU A 143 -16.41 4.84 -10.60
N PRO A 144 -15.70 5.84 -11.15
CA PRO A 144 -16.01 7.26 -10.94
C PRO A 144 -17.31 7.71 -11.63
N ASP A 145 -17.74 6.98 -12.67
CA ASP A 145 -18.94 7.28 -13.44
C ASP A 145 -19.64 6.00 -13.94
N ASP A 146 -20.81 6.18 -14.57
CA ASP A 146 -21.60 5.11 -15.15
C ASP A 146 -21.29 4.84 -16.64
N SER A 147 -20.15 5.31 -17.15
CA SER A 147 -19.74 5.10 -18.55
C SER A 147 -19.69 3.62 -18.90
N THR A 148 -20.41 3.24 -19.95
CA THR A 148 -20.42 1.86 -20.44
C THR A 148 -19.06 1.42 -20.98
N ALA A 149 -18.28 2.34 -21.54
CA ALA A 149 -16.93 2.08 -22.02
C ALA A 149 -15.98 1.81 -20.85
N THR A 150 -15.92 2.73 -19.87
CA THR A 150 -15.11 2.57 -18.65
C THR A 150 -15.47 1.26 -17.94
N ARG A 151 -16.77 0.96 -17.83
CA ARG A 151 -17.24 -0.28 -17.23
C ARG A 151 -16.76 -1.51 -18.00
N ALA A 152 -16.84 -1.51 -19.33
CA ALA A 152 -16.38 -2.64 -20.15
C ALA A 152 -14.87 -2.87 -20.03
N ASP A 153 -14.08 -1.79 -20.01
CA ASP A 153 -12.63 -1.86 -19.85
C ASP A 153 -12.27 -2.51 -18.51
N TRP A 154 -12.82 -2.01 -17.40
CA TRP A 154 -12.59 -2.57 -16.06
C TRP A 154 -13.15 -3.98 -15.85
N GLN A 155 -14.18 -4.38 -16.61
CA GLN A 155 -14.67 -5.76 -16.60
C GLN A 155 -13.65 -6.74 -17.22
N SER A 156 -12.86 -6.29 -18.19
CA SER A 156 -11.90 -7.13 -18.91
C SER A 156 -10.56 -7.33 -18.19
N VAL A 157 -10.26 -6.50 -17.19
CA VAL A 157 -9.01 -6.51 -16.43
C VAL A 157 -8.76 -7.90 -15.81
N GLN A 158 -7.54 -8.42 -15.94
CA GLN A 158 -7.17 -9.64 -15.23
C GLN A 158 -6.69 -9.29 -13.82
N PHE A 159 -7.02 -10.14 -12.85
CA PHE A 159 -6.57 -9.99 -11.47
C PHE A 159 -5.77 -11.22 -11.05
N THR A 160 -4.73 -11.00 -10.25
CA THR A 160 -3.92 -12.07 -9.65
C THR A 160 -3.87 -11.93 -8.13
N THR A 161 -3.81 -13.05 -7.42
CA THR A 161 -3.54 -13.08 -5.97
C THR A 161 -2.04 -13.21 -5.66
N HIS A 162 -1.23 -13.43 -6.70
CA HIS A 162 0.22 -13.51 -6.63
C HIS A 162 0.81 -12.13 -6.93
N VAL A 163 1.14 -11.38 -5.87
CA VAL A 163 1.65 -10.00 -5.98
C VAL A 163 2.95 -9.94 -6.79
N ASP A 164 3.75 -11.00 -6.73
CA ASP A 164 5.03 -11.13 -7.46
C ASP A 164 4.86 -11.32 -8.98
N ASP A 165 3.63 -11.54 -9.46
CA ASP A 165 3.33 -11.66 -10.90
C ASP A 165 2.93 -10.31 -11.53
N VAL A 166 2.91 -9.22 -10.74
CA VAL A 166 2.40 -7.91 -11.16
C VAL A 166 3.55 -7.01 -11.59
N ALA A 167 3.75 -6.90 -12.91
CA ALA A 167 4.91 -6.22 -13.49
C ALA A 167 5.01 -4.72 -13.16
N TRP A 168 3.91 -4.05 -12.81
CA TRP A 168 3.93 -2.63 -12.42
C TRP A 168 4.24 -2.41 -10.92
N LEU A 169 4.36 -3.48 -10.14
CA LEU A 169 4.82 -3.41 -8.75
C LEU A 169 6.34 -3.57 -8.59
N ASP A 170 7.02 -4.09 -9.61
CA ASP A 170 8.49 -4.16 -9.65
C ASP A 170 9.09 -2.76 -9.88
#